data_AF-A0A7S1D7L9-F1
#
_entry.id   AF-A0A7S1D7L9-F1
#
_cell.length_a   1.000
_cell.length_b   1.000
_cell.length_c   1.000
_cell.angle_alpha   90.00
_cell.angle_beta   90.00
_cell.angle_gamma   90.00
#
_symmetry.space_group_name_H-M   'P 1'
#
loop_
_entity.id
_entity.type
_entity.pdbx_description
1 polymer ?
#
loop_
_entity_poly.entity_id
_entity_poly.type
_entity_poly.pdbx_seq_one_letter_code
_entity_poly.pdbx_strand_id
1 'polypeptide(L)'
;TNGISAAGGVKKRLFDAGLAAKTEGLSRGHLTHALYDRLIFNKIKAALGLDCIRFMVSGSAPLSSTVMTFFRCLLGVPVVEGYGQTEGAASATISHVDDIASVGHVGGPTGAVEIVLTDVPEMGYTKDDTDHRGQPCQGRG
;
A
#
# COMPACT_ATOMS: atom_id res chain seq x y z
N THR A 1 6.94 13.19 9.74
CA THR A 1 5.87 13.58 10.68
C THR A 1 6.27 14.71 11.65
N ASN A 2 7.55 14.92 11.97
CA ASN A 2 7.98 16.01 12.86
C ASN A 2 7.91 17.42 12.24
N GLY A 3 8.17 17.58 10.94
CA GLY A 3 8.18 18.92 10.30
C GLY A 3 6.81 19.60 10.22
N ILE A 4 5.73 18.85 9.98
CA ILE A 4 4.35 19.40 9.90
C ILE A 4 3.80 19.67 11.30
N SER A 5 4.06 18.78 12.25
CA SER A 5 3.73 19.01 13.66
C SER A 5 4.50 20.20 14.24
N ALA A 6 5.77 20.39 13.87
CA ALA A 6 6.56 21.56 14.24
C ALA A 6 6.11 22.85 13.55
N ALA A 7 5.63 22.78 12.30
CA ALA A 7 5.12 23.94 11.58
C ALA A 7 3.78 24.47 12.14
N GLY A 8 2.97 23.59 12.75
CA GLY A 8 1.76 23.94 13.51
C GLY A 8 0.64 24.64 12.73
N GLY A 9 -0.47 24.89 13.42
CA GLY A 9 -1.56 25.77 12.96
C GLY A 9 -2.20 25.37 11.63
N VAL A 10 -2.30 26.34 10.71
CA VAL A 10 -3.00 26.22 9.42
C VAL A 10 -2.34 25.19 8.50
N LYS A 11 -1.00 25.10 8.48
CA LYS A 11 -0.27 24.17 7.60
C LYS A 11 -0.57 22.72 7.96
N LYS A 12 -0.62 22.40 9.25
CA LYS A 12 -1.02 21.08 9.74
C LYS A 12 -2.46 20.75 9.35
N ARG A 13 -3.41 21.65 9.64
CA ARG A 13 -4.83 21.43 9.28
C ARG A 13 -5.02 21.23 7.77
N LEU A 14 -4.28 21.97 6.95
CA LEU A 14 -4.34 21.84 5.50
C LEU A 14 -3.78 20.49 5.03
N PHE A 15 -2.66 20.04 5.61
CA PHE A 15 -2.10 18.71 5.34
C PHE A 15 -3.06 17.59 5.76
N ASP A 16 -3.58 17.66 6.98
CA ASP A 16 -4.49 16.66 7.52
C ASP A 16 -5.78 16.56 6.68
N ALA A 17 -6.35 17.71 6.28
CA ALA A 17 -7.50 17.75 5.38
C ALA A 17 -7.18 17.17 3.99
N GLY A 18 -6.00 17.48 3.44
CA GLY A 18 -5.57 16.92 2.16
C GLY A 18 -5.33 15.42 2.23
N LEU A 19 -4.75 14.92 3.31
CA LEU A 19 -4.52 13.50 3.52
C LEU A 19 -5.85 12.74 3.65
N ALA A 20 -6.81 13.29 4.41
CA ALA A 20 -8.15 12.73 4.53
C ALA A 20 -8.86 12.66 3.17
N ALA A 21 -8.88 13.76 2.41
CA ALA A 21 -9.52 13.82 1.09
C ALA A 21 -8.89 12.83 0.09
N LYS A 22 -7.55 12.70 0.08
CA LYS A 22 -6.88 11.72 -0.77
C LYS A 22 -7.13 10.28 -0.32
N THR A 23 -7.24 10.03 0.98
CA THR A 23 -7.54 8.69 1.50
C THR A 23 -8.94 8.24 1.08
N GLU A 24 -9.93 9.14 1.12
CA GLU A 24 -11.26 8.88 0.56
C GLU A 24 -11.25 8.76 -0.98
N GLY A 25 -10.32 9.43 -1.65
CA GLY A 25 -10.05 9.22 -3.07
C GLY A 25 -9.56 7.80 -3.37
N LEU A 26 -8.62 7.29 -2.58
CA LEU A 26 -8.02 5.97 -2.77
C LEU A 26 -9.04 4.84 -2.66
N SER A 27 -9.97 4.91 -1.70
CA SER A 27 -11.04 3.90 -1.59
C SER A 27 -11.97 3.85 -2.81
N ARG A 28 -11.95 4.90 -3.66
CA ARG A 28 -12.64 4.98 -4.95
C ARG A 28 -11.72 4.75 -6.16
N GLY A 29 -10.45 4.37 -5.93
CA GLY A 29 -9.46 4.12 -6.97
C GLY A 29 -8.73 5.36 -7.48
N HIS A 30 -8.81 6.51 -6.79
CA HIS A 30 -8.15 7.75 -7.22
C HIS A 30 -6.87 8.04 -6.43
N LEU A 31 -5.72 8.06 -7.12
CA LEU A 31 -4.40 8.39 -6.53
C LEU A 31 -4.15 9.89 -6.35
N THR A 32 -4.81 10.73 -7.15
CA THR A 32 -4.53 12.17 -7.25
C THR A 32 -5.72 13.01 -6.84
N HIS A 33 -5.46 14.22 -6.35
CA HIS A 33 -6.47 15.20 -6.00
C HIS A 33 -6.04 16.60 -6.47
N ALA A 34 -6.81 17.21 -7.38
CA ALA A 34 -6.43 18.44 -8.09
C ALA A 34 -5.97 19.59 -7.17
N LEU A 35 -6.74 19.89 -6.11
CA LEU A 35 -6.43 20.99 -5.19
C LEU A 35 -5.22 20.68 -4.29
N TYR A 36 -5.29 19.60 -3.51
CA TYR A 36 -4.28 19.28 -2.50
C TYR A 36 -2.94 18.85 -3.10
N ASP A 37 -2.92 18.21 -4.27
CA ASP A 37 -1.67 17.88 -4.95
C ASP A 37 -0.91 19.14 -5.35
N ARG A 38 -1.61 20.13 -5.92
CA ARG A 38 -1.00 21.42 -6.29
C ARG A 38 -0.53 22.21 -5.08
N LEU A 39 -1.32 22.24 -4.01
CA LEU A 39 -1.02 23.05 -2.83
C LEU A 39 0.09 22.46 -1.95
N ILE A 40 0.12 21.13 -1.82
CA ILE A 40 0.90 20.41 -0.81
C ILE A 40 1.74 19.29 -1.42
N PHE A 41 1.11 18.24 -1.95
CA PHE A 41 1.80 16.96 -2.17
C PHE A 41 2.84 17.04 -3.29
N ASN A 42 2.58 17.76 -4.39
CA ASN A 42 3.58 17.95 -5.45
C ASN A 42 4.82 18.70 -4.95
N LYS A 43 4.66 19.63 -4.00
CA LYS A 43 5.81 20.30 -3.38
C LYS A 43 6.62 19.37 -2.51
N ILE A 44 5.95 18.46 -1.78
CA ILE A 44 6.64 17.45 -0.97
C ILE A 44 7.38 16.46 -1.88
N LYS A 45 6.75 15.98 -2.96
CA LYS A 45 7.40 15.08 -3.94
C LYS A 45 8.64 15.73 -4.55
N ALA A 46 8.53 16.97 -5.02
CA ALA A 46 9.67 17.71 -5.57
C ALA A 46 10.78 17.93 -4.53
N ALA A 47 10.44 18.27 -3.29
CA ALA A 47 11.42 18.45 -2.22
C ALA A 47 12.16 17.15 -1.86
N LEU A 48 11.53 15.99 -2.07
CA LEU A 48 12.15 14.67 -1.88
C LEU A 48 12.88 14.17 -3.15
N GLY A 49 12.83 14.90 -4.27
CA GLY A 49 13.35 14.44 -5.56
C GLY A 49 12.57 13.28 -6.18
N LEU A 50 11.30 13.11 -5.79
CA LEU A 50 10.41 12.03 -6.21
C LEU A 50 9.32 12.52 -7.18
N ASP A 51 9.54 13.62 -7.87
CA ASP A 51 8.59 14.21 -8.82
C ASP A 51 8.49 13.42 -10.15
N CYS A 52 9.47 12.58 -10.45
CA CYS A 52 9.53 11.77 -11.67
C CYS A 52 9.11 10.29 -11.48
N ILE A 53 8.81 9.85 -10.26
CA ILE A 53 8.44 8.44 -10.04
C ILE A 53 7.11 8.11 -10.70
N ARG A 54 6.92 6.82 -11.02
CA ARG A 54 5.69 6.30 -11.66
C ARG A 54 4.96 5.27 -10.82
N PHE A 55 5.69 4.56 -9.97
CA PHE A 55 5.17 3.64 -8.96
C PHE A 55 6.27 3.40 -7.93
N MET A 56 5.91 2.79 -6.80
CA MET A 56 6.83 2.35 -5.76
C MET A 56 6.57 0.88 -5.44
N VAL A 57 7.62 0.11 -5.20
CA VAL A 57 7.51 -1.29 -4.78
C VAL A 57 8.02 -1.41 -3.34
N SER A 58 7.27 -2.12 -2.51
CA SER A 58 7.67 -2.53 -1.17
C SER A 58 7.75 -4.05 -1.09
N GLY A 59 8.62 -4.56 -0.23
CA GLY A 59 8.82 -5.99 -0.01
C GLY A 59 9.75 -6.24 1.18
N SER A 60 10.23 -7.48 1.30
CA SER A 60 11.11 -7.99 2.37
C SER A 60 10.47 -8.09 3.77
N ALA A 61 9.60 -7.17 4.15
CA ALA A 61 8.87 -7.18 5.42
C ALA A 61 7.43 -6.70 5.23
N PRO A 62 6.48 -7.12 6.08
CA PRO A 62 5.07 -6.71 5.96
C PRO A 62 4.90 -5.19 6.00
N LEU A 63 4.26 -4.64 4.98
CA LEU A 63 3.89 -3.23 4.92
C LEU A 63 2.52 -3.02 5.55
N SER A 64 2.44 -2.14 6.56
CA SER A 64 1.12 -1.81 7.13
C SER A 64 0.25 -1.04 6.12
N SER A 65 -1.05 -1.35 6.09
CA SER A 65 -2.04 -0.68 5.24
C SER A 65 -2.04 0.84 5.42
N THR A 66 -1.81 1.34 6.64
CA THR A 66 -1.71 2.77 6.94
C THR A 66 -0.51 3.41 6.26
N VAL A 67 0.66 2.75 6.29
CA VAL A 67 1.88 3.27 5.64
C VAL A 67 1.74 3.24 4.12
N MET A 68 1.18 2.15 3.57
CA MET A 68 0.89 2.04 2.14
C MET A 68 -0.04 3.16 1.65
N THR A 69 -1.16 3.36 2.35
CA THR A 69 -2.13 4.43 2.09
C THR A 69 -1.48 5.80 2.18
N PHE A 70 -0.67 6.02 3.21
CA PHE A 70 0.06 7.27 3.40
C PHE A 70 0.98 7.58 2.22
N PHE A 71 1.78 6.62 1.75
CA PHE A 71 2.67 6.83 0.61
C PHE A 71 1.91 6.99 -0.72
N ARG A 72 0.81 6.26 -0.93
CA ARG A 72 -0.08 6.47 -2.09
C ARG A 72 -0.63 7.91 -2.09
N CYS A 73 -1.09 8.41 -0.95
CA CYS A 73 -1.55 9.80 -0.81
C CYS A 73 -0.41 10.81 -1.02
N LEU A 74 0.75 10.57 -0.40
CA LEU A 74 1.89 11.48 -0.44
C LEU A 74 2.46 11.63 -1.86
N LEU A 75 2.59 10.50 -2.55
CA LEU A 75 3.27 10.42 -3.84
C LEU A 75 2.30 10.52 -5.02
N GLY A 76 1.02 10.18 -4.82
CA GLY A 76 0.02 10.17 -5.89
C GLY A 76 0.37 9.20 -7.02
N VAL A 77 1.08 8.12 -6.69
CA VAL A 77 1.42 7.03 -7.61
C VAL A 77 1.06 5.69 -6.95
N PRO A 78 0.89 4.62 -7.73
CA PRO A 78 0.72 3.29 -7.19
C PRO A 78 1.89 2.93 -6.26
N VAL A 79 1.54 2.36 -5.11
CA VAL A 79 2.47 1.64 -4.25
C VAL A 79 2.00 0.20 -4.28
N VAL A 80 2.89 -0.71 -4.66
CA VAL A 80 2.62 -2.14 -4.72
C VAL A 80 3.49 -2.86 -3.70
N GLU A 81 2.99 -3.98 -3.19
CA GLU A 81 3.69 -4.81 -2.22
C GLU A 81 3.86 -6.20 -2.85
N GLY A 82 5.07 -6.75 -2.72
CA GLY A 82 5.39 -8.08 -3.18
C GLY A 82 6.06 -8.89 -2.09
N TYR A 83 5.79 -10.19 -2.11
CA TYR A 83 6.47 -11.16 -1.26
C TYR A 83 7.43 -12.01 -2.08
N GLY A 84 8.54 -12.37 -1.45
CA GLY A 84 9.45 -13.38 -1.95
C GLY A 84 10.61 -13.58 -0.98
N GLN A 85 11.44 -14.55 -1.31
CA GLN A 85 12.53 -15.04 -0.47
C GLN A 85 13.75 -15.30 -1.33
N THR A 86 14.93 -15.34 -0.73
CA THR A 86 16.18 -15.64 -1.44
C THR A 86 16.12 -17.02 -2.10
N GLU A 87 15.55 -18.00 -1.42
CA GLU A 87 15.35 -19.38 -1.86
C GLU A 87 14.40 -19.49 -3.06
N GLY A 88 13.49 -18.52 -3.22
CA GLY A 88 12.52 -18.43 -4.32
C GLY A 88 12.90 -17.44 -5.41
N ALA A 89 14.19 -17.09 -5.54
CA ALA A 89 14.68 -16.13 -6.54
C ALA A 89 14.00 -14.74 -6.45
N ALA A 90 13.87 -14.23 -5.22
CA ALA A 90 13.46 -12.88 -4.84
C ALA A 90 11.96 -12.54 -4.90
N SER A 91 11.19 -12.97 -5.90
CA SER A 91 9.78 -12.58 -6.04
C SER A 91 8.88 -13.77 -6.31
N ALA A 92 7.93 -14.00 -5.40
CA ALA A 92 6.89 -15.02 -5.52
C ALA A 92 5.53 -14.40 -5.86
N THR A 93 5.20 -13.25 -5.28
CA THR A 93 3.93 -12.55 -5.53
C THR A 93 4.13 -11.05 -5.65
N ILE A 94 3.19 -10.38 -6.33
CA ILE A 94 3.11 -8.92 -6.36
C ILE A 94 1.66 -8.43 -6.55
N SER A 95 1.29 -7.35 -5.87
CA SER A 95 0.00 -6.68 -6.11
C SER A 95 0.00 -5.90 -7.43
N HIS A 96 -1.18 -5.82 -8.06
CA HIS A 96 -1.31 -5.19 -9.37
C HIS A 96 -1.18 -3.67 -9.26
N VAL A 97 -0.54 -3.03 -10.25
CA VAL A 97 -0.30 -1.58 -10.24
C VAL A 97 -1.59 -0.76 -10.31
N ASP A 98 -2.63 -1.31 -10.94
CA ASP A 98 -3.96 -0.68 -11.04
C ASP A 98 -4.85 -0.99 -9.83
N ASP A 99 -4.37 -1.81 -8.88
CA ASP A 99 -5.11 -2.12 -7.66
C ASP A 99 -4.87 -1.04 -6.57
N ILE A 100 -5.60 0.06 -6.74
CA ILE A 100 -5.42 1.27 -5.94
C ILE A 100 -6.24 1.26 -4.64
N ALA A 101 -7.39 0.58 -4.63
CA ALA A 101 -8.34 0.64 -3.54
C ALA A 101 -8.07 -0.37 -2.43
N SER A 102 -7.44 -1.50 -2.76
CA SER A 102 -7.07 -2.55 -1.80
C SER A 102 -5.75 -2.23 -1.08
N VAL A 103 -5.57 -2.82 0.10
CA VAL A 103 -4.35 -2.75 0.91
C VAL A 103 -4.23 -4.02 1.76
N GLY A 104 -3.02 -4.33 2.25
CA GLY A 104 -2.80 -5.43 3.19
C GLY A 104 -2.68 -6.81 2.53
N HIS A 105 -2.31 -6.87 1.26
CA HIS A 105 -1.99 -8.11 0.57
C HIS A 105 -0.77 -7.92 -0.34
N VAL A 106 -0.09 -9.04 -0.61
CA VAL A 106 1.11 -9.12 -1.47
C VAL A 106 0.77 -9.52 -2.91
N GLY A 107 -0.52 -9.60 -3.24
CA GLY A 107 -1.04 -9.91 -4.56
C GLY A 107 -0.92 -11.38 -4.96
N GLY A 108 -1.01 -11.63 -6.27
CA GLY A 108 -1.00 -12.97 -6.83
C GLY A 108 0.40 -13.44 -7.24
N PRO A 109 0.55 -14.74 -7.60
CA PRO A 109 1.80 -15.30 -8.08
C PRO A 109 2.37 -14.52 -9.27
N THR A 110 3.69 -14.32 -9.29
CA THR A 110 4.40 -13.79 -10.46
C THR A 110 4.50 -14.84 -11.56
N GLY A 111 4.90 -14.42 -12.76
CA GLY A 111 5.10 -15.35 -13.88
C GLY A 111 6.09 -16.46 -13.51
N ALA A 112 5.77 -17.69 -13.91
CA ALA A 112 6.54 -18.91 -13.62
C ALA A 112 6.58 -19.34 -12.14
N VAL A 113 5.70 -18.78 -11.29
CA VAL A 113 5.54 -19.21 -9.89
C VAL A 113 4.20 -19.92 -9.72
N GLU A 114 4.23 -21.09 -9.09
CA GLU A 114 3.04 -21.80 -8.60
C GLU A 114 3.05 -21.80 -7.07
N ILE A 115 1.90 -21.51 -6.46
CA ILE A 115 1.74 -21.45 -5.01
C ILE A 115 0.59 -22.38 -4.62
N VAL A 116 0.84 -23.24 -3.63
CA VAL A 116 -0.14 -24.15 -3.06
C VAL A 116 -0.18 -23.94 -1.55
N LEU A 117 -1.38 -23.87 -0.99
CA LEU A 117 -1.60 -23.82 0.45
C LEU A 117 -1.76 -25.23 1.01
N THR A 118 -1.22 -25.47 2.20
CA THR A 118 -1.36 -26.73 2.93
C THR A 118 -1.85 -26.45 4.34
N ASP A 119 -2.74 -27.31 4.85
CA ASP A 119 -3.26 -27.21 6.22
C ASP A 119 -2.12 -27.32 7.24
N VAL A 120 -2.21 -26.54 8.30
CA VAL A 120 -1.34 -26.62 9.48
C VAL A 120 -2.21 -26.63 10.74
N PRO A 121 -2.86 -27.77 11.06
CA PRO A 121 -3.85 -27.87 12.13
C PRO A 121 -3.30 -27.51 13.51
N GLU A 122 -2.03 -27.79 13.79
CA GLU A 122 -1.37 -27.44 15.05
C GLU A 122 -1.26 -25.93 15.30
N MET A 123 -1.32 -25.12 14.23
CA MET A 123 -1.37 -23.66 14.30
C MET A 123 -2.78 -23.12 14.07
N GLY A 124 -3.77 -24.01 13.91
CA GLY A 124 -5.17 -23.66 13.66
C GLY A 124 -5.42 -23.09 12.27
N TYR A 125 -4.58 -23.42 11.29
CA TYR A 125 -4.77 -23.01 9.89
C TYR A 125 -5.24 -24.17 9.04
N THR A 126 -6.37 -24.02 8.37
CA THR A 126 -6.95 -25.05 7.50
C THR A 126 -7.54 -24.45 6.23
N LYS A 127 -7.70 -25.25 5.19
CA LYS A 127 -8.38 -24.88 3.94
C LYS A 127 -9.84 -24.46 4.13
N ASP A 128 -10.45 -24.85 5.26
CA ASP A 128 -11.82 -24.51 5.62
C ASP A 128 -11.91 -23.11 6.28
N ASP A 129 -10.77 -22.45 6.53
CA ASP A 129 -10.71 -21.12 7.13
C ASP A 129 -11.35 -20.06 6.22
N THR A 130 -12.38 -19.39 6.72
CA THR A 130 -13.04 -18.28 6.01
C THR A 130 -12.65 -16.90 6.53
N ASP A 131 -12.04 -16.83 7.71
CA ASP A 131 -11.64 -15.59 8.39
C ASP A 131 -10.25 -15.74 9.02
N HIS A 132 -9.43 -14.72 8.84
CA HIS A 132 -8.16 -14.57 9.54
C HIS A 132 -8.14 -13.23 10.26
N ARG A 133 -8.33 -13.28 11.60
CA ARG A 133 -8.29 -12.10 12.49
C ARG A 133 -9.32 -11.02 12.13
N GLY A 134 -10.54 -11.44 11.79
CA GLY A 134 -11.64 -10.53 11.43
C GLY A 134 -11.56 -10.00 10.00
N GLN A 135 -10.67 -10.56 9.16
CA GLN A 135 -10.65 -10.31 7.72
C GLN A 135 -10.96 -11.60 6.95
N PRO A 136 -11.84 -11.55 5.93
CA PRO A 136 -12.11 -12.69 5.08
C PRO A 136 -10.83 -13.20 4.40
N CYS A 137 -10.66 -14.53 4.36
CA CYS A 137 -9.56 -15.15 3.61
C CYS A 137 -9.69 -14.84 2.11
N GLN A 138 -8.66 -14.20 1.54
CA GLN A 138 -8.63 -13.71 0.14
C GLN A 138 -8.15 -14.77 -0.86
N GLY A 139 -7.42 -15.80 -0.41
CA GLY A 139 -6.95 -16.92 -1.22
C GLY A 139 -7.50 -18.23 -0.67
N ARG A 140 -7.98 -19.09 -1.56
CA ARG A 140 -8.37 -20.47 -1.24
C ARG A 140 -7.50 -21.39 -2.09
N GLY A 141 -6.90 -22.39 -1.44
CA GLY A 141 -6.17 -23.46 -2.12
C GLY A 141 -7.12 -24.42 -2.82
#